data_AF-A0A2M7CRT8-F1
#
_entry.id   AF-A0A2M7CRT8-F1
#
_cell.length_a   1.000
_cell.length_b   1.000
_cell.length_c   1.000
_cell.angle_alpha   90.00
_cell.angle_beta   90.00
_cell.angle_gamma   90.00
#
_symmetry.space_group_name_H-M   'P 1'
#
loop_
_entity.id
_entity.type
_entity.pdbx_description
1 polymer ?
#
loop_
_entity_poly.entity_id
_entity_poly.type
_entity_poly.pdbx_seq_one_letter_code
_entity_poly.pdbx_strand_id
1 'polypeptide(L)'
;MLDLNIEFGFIFILSNGKKLQSVAKIPALGAENGMLMFDSFKNVSEHVDEIIQAGFGYSILDNPYSEEQFDLESYVEMFSDWGWSGEVKSRPGWMSRALE
;
A
#
# COMPACT_ATOMS: atom_id res chain seq x y z
N MET A 1 9.13 -15.94 0.97
CA MET A 1 7.83 -15.31 1.27
C MET A 1 8.14 -13.96 1.91
N LEU A 2 7.44 -12.88 1.54
CA LEU A 2 7.84 -11.50 1.87
C LEU A 2 7.53 -11.08 3.32
N ASP A 3 6.80 -11.89 4.09
CA ASP A 3 6.42 -11.61 5.49
C ASP A 3 5.69 -10.26 5.68
N LEU A 4 4.90 -9.88 4.67
CA LEU A 4 4.04 -8.70 4.72
C LEU A 4 2.64 -9.09 5.19
N ASN A 5 2.09 -8.34 6.14
CA ASN A 5 0.68 -8.41 6.48
C ASN A 5 -0.14 -7.63 5.45
N ILE A 6 -1.15 -8.28 4.85
CA ILE A 6 -2.01 -7.68 3.82
C ILE A 6 -3.46 -7.86 4.25
N GLU A 7 -4.18 -6.75 4.40
CA GLU A 7 -5.60 -6.70 4.74
C GLU A 7 -6.41 -6.41 3.48
N PHE A 8 -7.11 -7.41 2.93
CA PHE A 8 -7.92 -7.24 1.72
C PHE A 8 -9.26 -6.55 2.01
N GLY A 9 -9.72 -5.73 1.07
CA GLY A 9 -11.04 -5.10 1.14
C GLY A 9 -11.20 -4.11 2.29
N PHE A 10 -10.11 -3.47 2.73
CA PHE A 10 -10.16 -2.52 3.85
C PHE A 10 -11.06 -1.32 3.51
N ILE A 11 -11.98 -1.02 4.42
CA ILE A 11 -12.95 0.06 4.28
C ILE A 11 -12.50 1.25 5.13
N PHE A 12 -12.20 2.36 4.46
CA PHE A 12 -11.94 3.65 5.07
C PHE A 12 -13.22 4.48 5.09
N ILE A 13 -13.54 5.10 6.24
CA ILE A 13 -14.70 5.97 6.38
C ILE A 13 -14.20 7.42 6.33
N LEU A 14 -14.65 8.15 5.31
CA LEU A 14 -14.34 9.55 5.10
C LEU A 14 -15.03 10.45 6.12
N SER A 15 -14.56 11.69 6.23
CA SER A 15 -15.09 12.66 7.20
C SER A 15 -16.59 12.94 7.02
N ASN A 16 -17.08 12.80 5.79
CA ASN A 16 -18.49 12.95 5.40
C ASN A 16 -19.33 11.66 5.58
N GLY A 17 -18.75 10.57 6.10
CA GLY A 17 -19.41 9.28 6.29
C GLY A 17 -19.44 8.37 5.05
N LYS A 18 -18.93 8.82 3.90
CA LYS A 18 -18.78 7.98 2.70
C LYS A 18 -17.74 6.89 2.97
N LYS A 19 -18.02 5.69 2.45
CA LYS A 19 -17.11 4.55 2.54
C LYS A 19 -16.27 4.48 1.28
N LEU A 20 -14.95 4.44 1.46
CA LEU A 20 -14.00 4.17 0.41
C LEU A 20 -13.41 2.78 0.66
N GLN A 21 -13.57 1.88 -0.31
CA GLN A 21 -13.04 0.52 -0.21
C GLN A 21 -11.74 0.44 -1.02
N SER A 22 -10.67 0.04 -0.35
CA SER A 22 -9.40 -0.30 -0.99
C SER A 22 -9.40 -1.78 -1.39
N VAL A 23 -8.59 -2.12 -2.40
CA VAL A 23 -8.32 -3.51 -2.78
C VAL A 23 -7.59 -4.21 -1.63
N ALA A 24 -6.57 -3.55 -1.09
CA ALA A 24 -5.79 -4.03 0.03
C ALA A 24 -5.23 -2.87 0.85
N LYS A 25 -4.91 -3.15 2.10
CA LYS A 25 -4.11 -2.30 2.97
C LYS A 25 -2.88 -3.07 3.43
N ILE A 26 -1.73 -2.41 3.40
CA ILE A 26 -0.47 -2.95 3.93
C ILE A 26 -0.05 -2.06 5.10
N PRO A 27 -0.33 -2.47 6.35
CA PRO A 27 -0.24 -1.59 7.52
C PRO A 27 1.15 -1.01 7.79
N ALA A 28 2.20 -1.74 7.42
CA ALA A 28 3.57 -1.42 7.80
C ALA A 28 4.39 -0.73 6.69
N LEU A 29 3.74 -0.23 5.63
CA LEU A 29 4.40 0.43 4.49
C LEU A 29 3.88 1.85 4.23
N GLY A 30 4.75 2.71 3.70
CA GLY A 30 4.36 3.99 3.08
C GLY A 30 4.08 5.14 4.05
N ALA A 31 3.21 4.93 5.03
CA ALA A 31 2.75 5.97 5.95
C ALA A 31 2.43 5.39 7.34
N GLU A 32 2.12 6.27 8.30
CA GLU A 32 1.85 5.91 9.70
C GLU A 32 0.76 4.84 9.85
N ASN A 33 -0.35 4.98 9.12
CA ASN A 33 -1.45 4.01 9.15
C ASN A 33 -1.37 2.96 8.03
N GLY A 34 -0.29 2.96 7.26
CA GLY A 34 -0.02 2.03 6.18
C GLY A 34 -0.36 2.58 4.78
N MET A 35 -0.21 1.68 3.79
CA MET A 35 -0.44 1.95 2.38
C MET A 35 -1.78 1.35 1.94
N LEU A 36 -2.65 2.15 1.33
CA LEU A 36 -3.89 1.69 0.71
C LEU A 36 -3.70 1.45 -0.79
N MET A 37 -4.17 0.31 -1.28
CA MET A 37 -4.10 -0.07 -2.69
C MET A 37 -5.45 0.13 -3.34
N PHE A 38 -5.48 0.84 -4.46
CA PHE A 38 -6.67 1.01 -5.29
C PHE A 38 -6.41 0.49 -6.71
N ASP A 39 -7.48 0.02 -7.35
CA ASP A 39 -7.49 -0.46 -8.73
C ASP A 39 -7.68 0.66 -9.76
N SER A 40 -8.06 1.85 -9.33
CA SER A 40 -8.30 2.98 -10.22
C SER A 40 -8.13 4.31 -9.51
N PHE A 41 -7.38 5.23 -10.14
CA PHE A 41 -7.24 6.60 -9.64
C PHE A 41 -8.58 7.33 -9.52
N LYS A 42 -9.58 6.98 -10.36
CA LYS A 42 -10.92 7.58 -10.33
C LYS A 42 -11.64 7.34 -9.00
N ASN A 43 -11.33 6.25 -8.31
CA ASN A 43 -11.95 5.90 -7.04
C ASN A 43 -11.43 6.77 -5.89
N VAL A 44 -10.23 7.34 -6.03
CA VAL A 44 -9.51 8.05 -4.96
C VAL A 44 -9.27 9.53 -5.24
N SER A 45 -9.36 9.98 -6.49
CA SER A 45 -8.94 11.34 -6.90
C SER A 45 -9.60 12.48 -6.12
N GLU A 46 -10.86 12.30 -5.69
CA GLU A 46 -11.61 13.31 -4.93
C GLU A 46 -11.33 13.25 -3.41
N HIS A 47 -10.58 12.26 -2.95
CA HIS A 47 -10.40 11.93 -1.53
C HIS A 47 -8.93 11.86 -1.11
N VAL A 48 -8.00 12.25 -1.98
CA VAL A 48 -6.55 12.19 -1.74
C VAL A 48 -6.16 12.92 -0.46
N ASP A 49 -6.63 14.16 -0.30
CA ASP A 49 -6.30 14.97 0.88
C ASP A 49 -6.83 14.35 2.17
N GLU A 50 -8.05 13.79 2.16
CA GLU A 50 -8.63 13.14 3.32
C GLU A 50 -7.86 11.87 3.73
N ILE A 51 -7.37 11.10 2.76
CA ILE A 51 -6.57 9.89 2.99
C ILE A 51 -5.23 10.25 3.62
N ILE A 52 -4.55 11.25 3.06
CA ILE A 52 -3.25 11.72 3.57
C ILE A 52 -3.42 12.31 4.98
N GLN A 53 -4.45 13.13 5.21
CA GLN A 53 -4.75 13.68 6.53
C GLN A 53 -5.10 12.61 7.57
N ALA A 54 -5.69 11.49 7.13
CA ALA A 54 -5.93 10.33 7.98
C ALA A 54 -4.68 9.45 8.20
N GLY A 55 -3.50 9.88 7.72
CA GLY A 55 -2.21 9.21 7.97
C GLY A 55 -1.94 8.01 7.07
N PHE A 56 -2.69 7.85 5.98
CA PHE A 56 -2.48 6.78 5.01
C PHE A 56 -1.69 7.25 3.79
N GLY A 57 -0.85 6.37 3.26
CA GLY A 57 -0.38 6.45 1.88
C GLY A 57 -1.38 5.77 0.95
N TYR A 58 -1.30 6.05 -0.34
CA TYR A 58 -2.03 5.26 -1.33
C TYR A 58 -1.19 4.99 -2.58
N SER A 59 -1.50 3.89 -3.24
CA SER A 59 -0.96 3.54 -4.55
C SER A 59 -2.07 2.99 -5.45
N ILE A 60 -1.92 3.21 -6.76
CA ILE A 60 -2.80 2.65 -7.79
C ILE A 60 -2.08 1.47 -8.41
N LEU A 61 -2.70 0.30 -8.40
CA LEU A 61 -2.16 -0.90 -9.01
C LEU A 61 -3.25 -1.50 -9.90
N ASP A 62 -3.04 -1.34 -11.20
CA ASP A 62 -3.95 -1.88 -12.20
C ASP A 62 -3.91 -3.41 -12.20
N ASN A 63 -4.99 -4.01 -12.67
CA ASN A 63 -5.05 -5.46 -12.79
C ASN A 63 -4.02 -5.92 -13.82
N PRO A 64 -3.22 -6.96 -13.53
CA PRO A 64 -2.17 -7.38 -14.43
C PRO A 64 -2.74 -7.81 -15.79
N TYR A 65 -2.01 -7.54 -16.86
CA TYR A 65 -2.40 -7.99 -18.20
C TYR A 65 -2.32 -9.52 -18.27
N SER A 66 -3.12 -10.15 -19.14
CA SER A 66 -3.17 -11.61 -19.25
C SER A 66 -1.84 -12.25 -19.67
N GLU A 67 -0.94 -11.47 -20.25
CA GLU A 67 0.41 -11.86 -20.69
C GLU A 67 1.51 -11.49 -19.68
N GLU A 68 1.15 -10.78 -18.62
CA GLU A 68 2.10 -10.32 -17.60
C GLU A 68 2.51 -11.50 -16.71
N GLN A 69 3.82 -11.72 -16.62
CA GLN A 69 4.37 -12.78 -15.78
C GLN A 69 4.58 -12.24 -14.38
N PHE A 70 4.25 -13.05 -13.38
CA PHE A 70 4.55 -12.72 -12.00
C PHE A 70 6.06 -12.58 -11.80
N ASP A 71 6.51 -11.38 -11.45
CA ASP A 71 7.89 -11.11 -11.07
C ASP A 71 7.96 -10.64 -9.61
N LEU A 72 8.54 -11.50 -8.77
CA LEU A 72 8.69 -11.22 -7.35
C LEU A 72 9.65 -10.05 -7.09
N GLU A 73 10.69 -9.88 -7.91
CA GLU A 73 11.71 -8.84 -7.69
C GLU A 73 11.10 -7.45 -7.90
N SER A 74 10.32 -7.26 -8.95
CA SER A 74 9.56 -6.02 -9.18
C SER A 74 8.67 -5.63 -7.99
N TYR A 75 7.99 -6.60 -7.35
CA TYR A 75 7.20 -6.31 -6.15
C TYR A 75 8.06 -5.98 -4.93
N VAL A 76 9.21 -6.64 -4.76
CA VAL A 76 10.16 -6.33 -3.68
C VAL A 76 10.69 -4.90 -3.82
N GLU A 77 11.07 -4.49 -5.03
CA GLU A 77 11.51 -3.11 -5.29
C GLU A 77 10.39 -2.11 -5.00
N MET A 78 9.19 -2.33 -5.56
CA MET A 78 8.04 -1.45 -5.34
C MET A 78 7.70 -1.29 -3.84
N PHE A 79 7.65 -2.39 -3.08
CA PHE A 79 7.39 -2.31 -1.64
C PHE A 79 8.54 -1.67 -0.86
N SER A 80 9.79 -1.84 -1.31
CA SER A 80 10.96 -1.19 -0.70
C SER A 80 10.92 0.32 -0.91
N ASP A 81 10.52 0.79 -2.09
CA ASP A 81 10.41 2.21 -2.45
C ASP A 81 9.37 2.94 -1.61
N TRP A 82 8.28 2.28 -1.22
CA TRP A 82 7.30 2.85 -0.30
C TRP A 82 7.87 3.06 1.11
N GLY A 83 8.90 2.29 1.46
CA GLY A 83 9.52 2.35 2.77
C GLY A 83 8.72 1.67 3.89
N TRP A 84 9.43 1.33 4.96
CA TRP A 84 8.88 0.67 6.14
C TRP A 84 8.40 1.69 7.18
N SER A 85 7.16 1.57 7.62
CA SER A 85 6.54 2.38 8.68
C SER A 85 6.18 1.59 9.95
N GLY A 86 6.32 0.26 9.93
CA GLY A 86 6.06 -0.60 11.09
C GLY A 86 7.18 -0.57 12.14
N GLU A 87 7.05 -1.40 13.19
CA GLU A 87 8.10 -1.55 14.21
C GLU A 87 9.43 -2.00 13.58
N VAL A 88 10.54 -1.36 13.96
CA VAL A 88 11.89 -1.65 13.39
C VAL A 88 12.28 -3.12 13.55
N LYS A 89 11.97 -3.74 14.70
CA LYS A 89 12.24 -5.15 14.99
C LYS A 89 11.47 -6.12 14.09
N SER A 90 10.37 -5.65 13.49
CA SER A 90 9.48 -6.43 12.63
C SER A 90 9.74 -6.15 11.14
N ARG A 91 10.74 -5.30 10.81
CA ARG A 91 11.10 -5.00 9.44
C ARG A 91 11.67 -6.26 8.76
N PRO A 92 11.12 -6.67 7.61
CA PRO A 92 11.64 -7.83 6.89
C PRO A 92 13.08 -7.62 6.41
N GLY A 93 13.90 -8.68 6.46
CA GLY A 93 15.33 -8.59 6.12
C GLY A 93 15.62 -8.17 4.67
N TRP A 94 14.69 -8.39 3.75
CA TRP A 94 14.83 -7.97 2.35
C TRP A 94 14.75 -6.45 2.16
N MET A 95 14.11 -5.72 3.10
CA MET A 95 14.03 -4.27 3.06
C MET A 95 15.30 -3.57 3.55
N SER A 96 16.19 -4.28 4.23
CA SER A 96 17.41 -3.70 4.83
C SER A 96 18.52 -3.41 3.81
N ARG A 97 18.24 -3.58 2.51
CA ARG A 97 19.21 -3.52 1.41
C ARG A 97 19.32 -2.18 0.68
N ALA A 98 18.73 -1.11 1.21
CA ALA A 98 19.02 0.24 0.74
C ALA A 98 20.11 0.84 1.64
N LEU A 99 21.39 0.64 1.27
CA LEU A 99 22.58 1.46 1.54
C LEU A 99 23.84 0.60 1.27
N GLU A 100 24.27 0.57 0.01
CA GLU A 100 25.69 0.47 -0.36
C GLU A 100 26.09 1.76 -1.09
#